data_AF-A0A0S3U2Z1-F1
#
_entry.id   AF-A0A0S3U2Z1-F1
#
_cell.length_a   1.000
_cell.length_b   1.000
_cell.length_c   1.000
_cell.angle_alpha   90.00
_cell.angle_beta   90.00
_cell.angle_gamma   90.00
#
_symmetry.space_group_name_H-M   'P 1'
#
loop_
_entity.id
_entity.type
_entity.pdbx_description
1 polymer ?
#
loop_
_entity_poly.entity_id
_entity_poly.type
_entity_poly.pdbx_seq_one_letter_code
_entity_poly.pdbx_strand_id
1 'polypeptide(L)'
;MSPYLEACCLRASATVSYARAERDIAVYTGMRVSAKTQQRLVQRQPWEELEPEAPEPILEISIDGGNVKLTSGTQDEPDWRQYKAVRINGKGESRAWFQDNEALVATVSEMTPRN
;
A
#
# COMPACT_ATOMS: atom_id res chain seq x y z
N MET A 1 -14.39 -18.00 5.08
CA MET A 1 -14.52 -17.37 3.75
C MET A 1 -13.81 -18.28 2.75
N SER A 2 -14.35 -18.47 1.55
CA SER A 2 -13.69 -19.29 0.52
C SER A 2 -12.34 -18.67 0.10
N PRO A 3 -11.29 -19.45 -0.20
CA PRO A 3 -10.00 -18.94 -0.68
C PRO A 3 -10.13 -18.03 -1.91
N TYR A 4 -11.04 -18.36 -2.84
CA TYR A 4 -11.26 -17.56 -4.05
C TYR A 4 -11.91 -16.21 -3.74
N LEU A 5 -12.83 -16.17 -2.77
CA LEU A 5 -13.43 -14.91 -2.32
C LEU A 5 -12.40 -14.03 -1.61
N GLU A 6 -11.48 -14.64 -0.85
CA GLU A 6 -10.35 -13.91 -0.25
C GLU A 6 -9.47 -13.27 -1.32
N ALA A 7 -9.08 -14.03 -2.35
CA ALA A 7 -8.27 -13.52 -3.45
C ALA A 7 -8.98 -12.38 -4.20
N CYS A 8 -10.29 -12.50 -4.47
CA CYS A 8 -11.07 -11.41 -5.06
C CYS A 8 -11.07 -10.16 -4.19
N CYS A 9 -11.26 -10.31 -2.87
CA CYS A 9 -11.22 -9.23 -1.90
C CYS A 9 -9.88 -8.49 -1.89
N LEU A 10 -8.76 -9.24 -1.88
CA LEU A 10 -7.41 -8.67 -1.94
C LEU A 10 -7.17 -7.91 -3.24
N ARG A 11 -7.53 -8.50 -4.39
CA ARG A 11 -7.36 -7.87 -5.70
C ARG A 11 -8.21 -6.60 -5.85
N ALA A 12 -9.47 -6.65 -5.42
CA ALA A 12 -10.33 -5.46 -5.43
C ALA A 12 -9.72 -4.35 -4.56
N SER A 13 -9.30 -4.69 -3.34
CA SER A 13 -8.69 -3.73 -2.41
C SER A 13 -7.36 -3.13 -2.90
N ALA A 14 -6.63 -3.82 -3.78
CA ALA A 14 -5.41 -3.29 -4.39
C ALA A 14 -5.68 -2.23 -5.49
N THR A 15 -6.89 -2.20 -6.03
CA THR A 15 -7.25 -1.34 -7.18
C THR A 15 -8.13 -0.15 -6.79
N VAL A 16 -8.90 -0.28 -5.73
CA VAL A 16 -9.89 0.72 -5.29
C VAL A 16 -9.93 0.81 -3.77
N SER A 17 -10.55 1.88 -3.25
CA SER A 17 -10.75 2.03 -1.80
C SER A 17 -11.58 0.88 -1.23
N TYR A 18 -11.39 0.53 0.05
CA TYR A 18 -12.14 -0.55 0.70
C TYR A 18 -13.66 -0.40 0.61
N ALA A 19 -14.18 0.83 0.61
CA ALA A 19 -15.60 1.11 0.42
C ALA A 19 -16.09 0.84 -1.01
N ARG A 20 -15.23 1.03 -2.02
CA ARG A 20 -15.50 0.61 -3.40
C ARG A 20 -15.35 -0.90 -3.54
N ALA A 21 -14.29 -1.49 -2.98
CA ALA A 21 -14.08 -2.93 -2.99
C ALA A 21 -15.25 -3.70 -2.35
N GLU A 22 -15.85 -3.20 -1.26
CA GLU A 22 -17.08 -3.78 -0.70
C GLU A 22 -18.23 -3.83 -1.72
N ARG A 23 -18.46 -2.71 -2.44
CA ARG A 23 -19.51 -2.61 -3.45
C ARG A 23 -19.23 -3.53 -4.63
N ASP A 24 -18.00 -3.53 -5.11
CA ASP A 24 -17.58 -4.33 -6.26
C ASP A 24 -17.70 -5.83 -5.96
N ILE A 25 -17.25 -6.28 -4.78
CA ILE A 25 -17.39 -7.68 -4.36
C ILE A 25 -18.87 -8.09 -4.26
N ALA A 26 -19.73 -7.24 -3.72
CA ALA A 26 -21.16 -7.51 -3.66
C ALA A 26 -21.78 -7.64 -5.06
N VAL A 27 -21.41 -6.77 -6.00
CA VAL A 27 -21.89 -6.82 -7.40
C VAL A 27 -21.38 -8.08 -8.12
N TYR A 28 -20.10 -8.42 -7.97
CA TYR A 28 -19.50 -9.52 -8.72
C TYR A 28 -19.88 -10.91 -8.19
N THR A 29 -20.11 -11.03 -6.88
CA THR A 29 -20.24 -12.33 -6.24
C THR A 29 -21.60 -12.56 -5.58
N GLY A 30 -22.42 -11.52 -5.45
CA GLY A 30 -23.64 -11.52 -4.63
C GLY A 30 -23.38 -11.56 -3.12
N MET A 31 -22.11 -11.64 -2.69
CA MET A 31 -21.72 -11.70 -1.27
C MET A 31 -21.19 -10.35 -0.79
N ARG A 32 -21.65 -9.91 0.38
CA ARG A 32 -21.12 -8.68 0.99
C ARG A 32 -19.91 -8.98 1.87
N VAL A 33 -18.77 -8.36 1.55
CA VAL A 33 -17.59 -8.30 2.42
C VAL A 33 -17.29 -6.85 2.76
N SER A 34 -17.51 -6.47 4.03
CA SER A 34 -17.45 -5.06 4.44
C SER A 34 -16.07 -4.43 4.26
N ALA A 35 -16.01 -3.11 4.07
CA ALA A 35 -14.76 -2.36 3.95
C ALA A 35 -13.80 -2.59 5.13
N LYS A 36 -14.33 -2.65 6.35
CA LYS A 36 -13.52 -2.97 7.55
C LYS A 36 -12.97 -4.40 7.49
N THR A 37 -13.71 -5.34 6.89
CA THR A 37 -13.26 -6.72 6.70
C THR A 37 -12.20 -6.78 5.61
N GLN A 38 -12.42 -6.13 4.47
CA GLN A 38 -11.41 -5.94 3.41
C GLN A 38 -10.09 -5.41 4.00
N GLN A 39 -10.14 -4.36 4.81
CA GLN A 39 -8.96 -3.79 5.48
C GLN A 39 -8.25 -4.83 6.36
N ARG A 40 -8.99 -5.57 7.21
CA ARG A 40 -8.39 -6.63 8.05
C ARG A 40 -7.80 -7.76 7.21
N LEU A 41 -8.42 -8.09 6.07
CA LEU A 41 -7.90 -9.10 5.15
C LEU A 41 -6.57 -8.68 4.55
N VAL A 42 -6.41 -7.41 4.16
CA VAL A 42 -5.16 -6.87 3.64
C VAL A 42 -4.10 -6.80 4.74
N GLN A 43 -4.45 -6.28 5.93
CA GLN A 43 -3.48 -6.08 7.01
C GLN A 43 -2.93 -7.36 7.63
N ARG A 44 -3.67 -8.48 7.56
CA ARG A 44 -3.24 -9.76 8.11
C ARG A 44 -2.40 -10.60 7.16
N GLN A 45 -2.30 -10.21 5.88
CA GLN A 45 -1.48 -10.97 4.95
C GLN A 45 -0.02 -10.83 5.37
N PRO A 46 0.75 -11.93 5.38
CA PRO A 46 2.19 -11.86 5.51
C PRO A 46 2.75 -11.41 4.16
N TRP A 47 2.57 -10.13 3.82
CA TRP A 47 3.17 -9.58 2.61
C TRP A 47 4.68 -9.79 2.72
N GLU A 48 5.22 -10.61 1.83
CA GLU A 48 6.65 -10.79 1.75
C GLU A 48 7.28 -9.41 1.49
N GLU A 49 8.29 -9.07 2.30
CA GLU A 49 9.13 -7.94 1.96
C GLU A 49 9.72 -8.25 0.60
N LEU A 50 9.46 -7.39 -0.38
CA LEU A 50 10.08 -7.52 -1.69
C LEU A 50 11.58 -7.39 -1.45
N GLU A 51 12.30 -8.51 -1.55
CA GLU A 51 13.74 -8.49 -1.67
C GLU A 51 14.07 -7.72 -2.95
N PRO A 52 14.94 -6.69 -2.89
CA PRO A 52 15.38 -6.03 -4.10
C PRO A 52 16.05 -7.08 -4.99
N GLU A 53 15.51 -7.34 -6.18
CA GLU A 53 16.23 -8.12 -7.20
C GLU A 53 17.47 -7.30 -7.63
N ALA A 54 18.63 -7.61 -7.04
CA ALA A 54 19.93 -7.02 -7.39
C ALA A 54 20.59 -7.88 -8.50
N PRO A 55 21.27 -7.28 -9.51
CA PRO A 55 22.33 -6.28 -9.26
C PRO A 55 22.45 -5.17 -10.34
N GLU A 56 21.40 -4.85 -11.10
CA GLU A 56 21.52 -3.72 -12.02
C GLU A 56 21.47 -2.39 -11.27
N PRO A 57 22.41 -1.46 -11.52
CA PRO A 57 22.45 -0.18 -10.84
C PRO A 57 21.15 0.57 -11.07
N ILE A 58 20.57 1.07 -9.99
CA ILE A 58 19.39 1.92 -10.08
C ILE A 58 19.83 3.26 -10.66
N LEU A 59 19.46 3.52 -11.91
CA LEU A 59 19.81 4.75 -12.62
C LEU A 59 18.95 5.92 -12.18
N GLU A 60 17.69 5.65 -11.81
CA GLU A 60 16.72 6.69 -11.50
C GLU A 60 15.67 6.17 -10.50
N ILE A 61 15.42 6.98 -9.47
CA ILE A 61 14.29 6.81 -8.55
C ILE A 61 13.43 8.06 -8.58
N SER A 62 12.12 7.87 -8.46
CA SER A 62 11.19 8.96 -8.23
C SER A 62 10.57 8.82 -6.84
N ILE A 63 10.51 9.92 -6.10
CA ILE A 63 9.88 9.98 -4.80
C ILE A 63 8.69 10.92 -4.91
N ASP A 64 7.52 10.42 -4.56
CA ASP A 64 6.31 11.22 -4.37
C ASP A 64 5.94 11.23 -2.88
N GLY A 65 5.25 12.27 -2.43
CA GLY A 65 4.83 12.38 -1.06
C GLY A 65 3.67 13.34 -0.91
N GLY A 66 2.86 13.12 0.11
CA GLY A 66 1.68 13.93 0.36
C GLY A 66 1.20 13.89 1.78
N ASN A 67 0.34 14.85 2.09
CA ASN A 67 -0.41 14.89 3.34
C ASN A 67 -1.79 14.26 3.12
N VAL A 68 -2.17 13.31 3.96
CA VAL A 68 -3.52 12.77 4.05
C VAL A 68 -4.16 13.29 5.34
N LYS A 69 -5.33 13.92 5.20
CA LYS A 69 -6.14 14.29 6.36
C LYS A 69 -6.86 13.06 6.87
N LEU A 70 -6.54 12.62 8.09
CA LEU A 70 -7.34 11.62 8.78
C LEU A 70 -8.60 12.25 9.35
N THR A 71 -9.73 11.58 9.12
CA THR A 71 -11.04 12.01 9.65
C THR A 71 -11.48 11.14 10.83
N SER A 72 -10.58 10.35 11.41
CA SER A 72 -10.90 9.48 12.53
C SER A 72 -10.73 10.22 13.86
N GLY A 73 -11.84 10.64 14.45
CA GLY A 73 -11.89 11.07 15.83
C GLY A 73 -12.48 12.46 16.00
N THR A 74 -13.14 12.64 17.14
CA THR A 74 -13.88 13.80 17.66
C THR A 74 -13.04 15.08 17.84
N GLN A 75 -11.97 15.27 17.08
CA GLN A 75 -11.12 16.46 17.14
C GLN A 75 -11.59 17.49 16.11
N ASP A 76 -11.70 18.74 16.56
CA ASP A 76 -12.00 19.90 15.70
C ASP A 76 -10.84 20.23 14.76
N GLU A 77 -9.62 19.78 15.09
CA GLU A 77 -8.41 20.01 14.29
C GLU A 77 -8.09 18.84 13.34
N PRO A 78 -7.64 19.15 12.10
CA PRO A 78 -7.29 18.13 11.12
C PRO A 78 -5.99 17.40 11.48
N ASP A 79 -6.08 16.08 11.70
CA ASP A 79 -4.90 15.22 11.83
C ASP A 79 -4.30 14.93 10.44
N TRP A 80 -3.29 15.71 10.07
CA TRP A 80 -2.54 15.53 8.83
C TRP A 80 -1.41 14.52 9.01
N ARG A 81 -1.47 13.43 8.25
CA ARG A 81 -0.44 12.39 8.23
C ARG A 81 0.32 12.43 6.91
N GLN A 82 1.58 12.06 6.94
CA GLN A 82 2.41 12.03 5.73
C GLN A 82 2.55 10.60 5.21
N TYR A 83 2.49 10.47 3.90
CA TYR A 83 2.97 9.28 3.19
C TYR A 83 4.05 9.68 2.20
N LYS A 84 4.92 8.73 1.89
CA LYS A 84 5.93 8.84 0.84
C LYS A 84 5.91 7.56 0.02
N ALA A 85 5.99 7.68 -1.29
CA ALA A 85 6.08 6.56 -2.21
C ALA A 85 7.35 6.68 -3.04
N VAL A 86 8.04 5.57 -3.24
CA VAL A 86 9.23 5.48 -4.09
C VAL A 86 8.89 4.58 -5.27
N ARG A 87 9.26 5.00 -6.47
CA ARG A 87 9.24 4.19 -7.68
C ARG A 87 10.66 4.02 -8.20
N ILE A 88 11.03 2.77 -8.47
CA ILE A 88 12.28 2.43 -9.15
C ILE A 88 11.98 2.42 -10.65
N ASN A 89 12.50 3.42 -11.36
CA ASN A 89 12.22 3.57 -12.78
C ASN A 89 12.92 2.45 -13.57
N GLY A 90 12.26 1.95 -14.61
CA GLY A 90 12.74 0.83 -15.42
C GLY A 90 12.44 -0.58 -14.87
N LYS A 91 12.21 -0.75 -13.56
CA LYS A 91 11.89 -2.06 -12.95
C LYS A 91 10.42 -2.30 -12.62
N GLY A 92 9.59 -1.25 -12.65
CA GLY A 92 8.17 -1.36 -12.34
C GLY A 92 7.85 -1.57 -10.85
N GLU A 93 8.87 -1.53 -9.99
CA GLU A 93 8.71 -1.64 -8.54
C GLU A 93 8.28 -0.31 -7.93
N SER A 94 7.33 -0.37 -6.99
CA SER A 94 6.88 0.79 -6.21
C SER A 94 6.62 0.39 -4.77
N ARG A 95 7.06 1.22 -3.84
CA ARG A 95 6.91 1.03 -2.40
C ARG A 95 6.35 2.29 -1.77
N ALA A 96 5.62 2.16 -0.67
CA ALA A 96 5.07 3.31 0.04
C ALA A 96 5.19 3.13 1.56
N TRP A 97 5.49 4.24 2.24
CA TRP A 97 5.65 4.31 3.68
C TRP A 97 4.66 5.32 4.23
N PHE A 98 3.96 4.92 5.29
CA PHE A 98 3.02 5.77 6.00
C PHE A 98 3.61 6.13 7.37
N GLN A 99 3.97 7.40 7.54
CA GLN A 99 4.66 7.91 8.73
C GLN A 99 5.97 7.21 9.12
N ASP A 100 6.58 6.46 8.21
CA ASP A 100 7.81 5.71 8.47
C ASP A 100 8.95 6.20 7.57
N ASN A 101 9.53 7.34 7.94
CA ASN A 101 10.65 7.91 7.19
C ASN A 101 11.95 7.11 7.40
N GLU A 102 12.11 6.46 8.55
CA GLU A 102 13.32 5.72 8.88
C GLU A 102 13.44 4.48 8.00
N ALA A 103 12.36 3.69 7.88
CA ALA A 103 12.35 2.54 6.98
C ALA A 103 12.51 2.94 5.51
N LEU A 104 11.95 4.08 5.09
CA LEU A 104 12.15 4.63 3.75
C LEU A 104 13.63 4.91 3.49
N VAL A 105 14.29 5.65 4.39
CA VAL A 105 15.70 6.03 4.22
C VAL A 105 16.59 4.80 4.23
N ALA A 106 16.37 3.85 5.14
CA ALA A 106 17.09 2.60 5.18
C ALA A 106 16.99 1.85 3.85
N THR A 107 15.76 1.67 3.35
CA THR A 107 15.49 0.95 2.09
C THR A 107 16.16 1.63 0.89
N VAL A 108 15.99 2.95 0.73
CA VAL A 108 16.58 3.69 -0.41
C VAL A 108 18.11 3.72 -0.34
N SER A 109 18.67 3.77 0.86
CA SER A 109 20.13 3.77 1.07
C SER A 109 20.76 2.42 0.75
N GLU A 110 20.08 1.31 1.01
CA GLU A 110 20.52 -0.04 0.62
C GLU A 110 20.46 -0.24 -0.90
N MET A 111 19.48 0.39 -1.56
CA MET A 111 19.25 0.32 -2.99
C MET A 111 20.24 1.14 -3.83
N THR A 112 20.90 2.14 -3.23
CA THR A 112 21.84 3.02 -3.94
C THR A 112 23.27 2.61 -3.62
N PRO A 113 24.14 2.35 -4.63
CA PRO A 113 25.53 2.01 -4.35
C PRO A 113 26.24 3.14 -3.59
N ARG A 114 27.02 2.77 -2.56
CA ARG A 114 27.89 3.72 -1.85
C ARG A 114 29.01 4.15 -2.80
N ASN A 115 29.08 5.44 -3.11
CA ASN A 115 30.24 6.04 -3.79
C ASN A 115 31.48 6.02 -2.89
#